data_AF-A0A090VYM3-F1
#
_entry.id   AF-A0A090VYM3-F1
#
_cell.length_a   1.000
_cell.length_b   1.000
_cell.length_c   1.000
_cell.angle_alpha   90.00
_cell.angle_beta   90.00
_cell.angle_gamma   90.00
#
_symmetry.space_group_name_H-M   'P 1'
#
loop_
_entity.id
_entity.type
_entity.pdbx_description
1 polymer ?
#
loop_
_entity_poly.entity_id
_entity_poly.type
_entity_poly.pdbx_seq_one_letter_code
_entity_poly.pdbx_strand_id
1 'polypeptide(L)'
;MAEVETDIQGTPQDYAESQFYPVVLNSNPRFKILSTYPSKKTFSAPEATPDRAAKFFIEAKDDFSRGRYETSAMNCRKVIDIATKNLQLKEEDKLVRRISALRETGLITQEMADWAHIVRIDTNGAVHSDEEFTADEVDQLLKFTEVFLTYSFTLPAMVKAKREPD
;
A
#
# COMPACT_ATOMS: atom_id res chain seq x y z
N MET A 1 -21.33 11.84 7.03
CA MET A 1 -22.30 11.53 8.11
C MET A 1 -21.56 10.86 9.23
N ALA A 2 -21.95 11.07 10.49
CA ALA A 2 -21.35 10.38 11.63
C ALA A 2 -22.47 9.72 12.45
N GLU A 3 -22.23 8.50 12.88
CA GLU A 3 -23.06 7.80 13.84
C GLU A 3 -22.58 8.17 15.23
N VAL A 4 -23.49 8.65 16.08
CA VAL A 4 -23.15 9.22 17.38
C VAL A 4 -24.07 8.62 18.43
N GLU A 5 -23.47 8.10 19.49
CA GLU A 5 -24.15 7.70 20.72
C GLU A 5 -24.25 8.91 21.64
N THR A 6 -25.44 9.14 22.22
CA THR A 6 -25.68 10.25 23.14
C THR A 6 -26.73 9.88 24.19
N ASP A 7 -26.60 10.47 25.37
CA ASP A 7 -27.56 10.38 26.46
C ASP A 7 -28.64 11.47 26.42
N ILE A 8 -28.58 12.35 25.41
CA ILE A 8 -29.50 13.49 25.24
C ILE A 8 -30.74 13.05 24.46
N GLN A 9 -31.92 13.51 24.89
CA GLN A 9 -33.15 13.40 24.11
C GLN A 9 -33.14 14.41 22.97
N GLY A 10 -32.94 13.93 21.74
CA GLY A 10 -32.95 14.75 20.52
C GLY A 10 -31.75 14.47 19.62
N THR A 11 -31.61 15.23 18.55
CA THR A 11 -30.45 15.15 17.66
C THR A 11 -29.28 15.97 18.19
N PRO A 12 -28.04 15.71 17.74
CA PRO A 12 -26.89 16.56 18.06
C PRO A 12 -27.08 18.02 17.64
N GLN A 13 -27.90 18.27 16.62
CA GLN A 13 -28.26 19.61 16.18
C GLN A 13 -29.21 20.29 17.18
N ASP A 14 -30.26 19.61 17.63
CA ASP A 14 -31.19 20.15 18.64
C ASP A 14 -30.45 20.53 19.92
N TYR A 15 -29.49 19.69 20.33
CA TYR A 15 -28.62 20.01 21.45
C TYR A 15 -27.77 21.27 21.18
N ALA A 16 -27.13 21.37 20.01
CA ALA A 16 -26.29 22.50 19.67
C ALA A 16 -27.06 23.84 19.65
N GLU A 17 -28.30 23.84 19.17
CA GLU A 17 -29.17 25.03 19.14
C GLU A 17 -29.55 25.53 20.54
N SER A 18 -29.52 24.64 21.55
CA SER A 18 -29.77 25.00 22.95
C SER A 18 -28.54 25.55 23.70
N GLN A 19 -27.34 25.49 23.10
CA GLN A 19 -26.10 25.89 23.76
C GLN A 19 -25.69 27.32 23.41
N PHE A 20 -25.14 28.03 24.40
CA PHE A 20 -24.57 29.37 24.21
C PHE A 20 -23.22 29.37 23.47
N TYR A 21 -22.54 28.21 23.42
CA TYR A 21 -21.23 28.02 22.80
C TYR A 21 -21.28 26.92 21.74
N PRO A 22 -20.40 26.97 20.72
CA PRO A 22 -20.31 25.93 19.71
C PRO A 22 -20.05 24.55 20.32
N VAL A 23 -20.86 23.56 19.93
CA VAL A 23 -20.70 22.17 20.34
C VAL A 23 -19.77 21.45 19.38
N VAL A 24 -18.59 21.05 19.87
CA VAL A 24 -17.66 20.20 19.12
C VAL A 24 -17.87 18.74 19.55
N LEU A 25 -18.46 17.93 18.67
CA LEU A 25 -18.83 16.54 18.98
C LEU A 25 -17.64 15.67 19.45
N ASN A 26 -16.46 15.84 18.84
CA ASN A 26 -15.24 15.11 19.24
C ASN A 26 -14.76 15.41 20.66
N SER A 27 -15.18 16.54 21.24
CA SER A 27 -14.68 17.04 22.52
C SER A 27 -15.78 17.17 23.57
N ASN A 28 -17.02 16.73 23.26
CA ASN A 28 -18.16 16.86 24.15
C ASN A 28 -18.40 15.54 24.89
N PRO A 29 -18.39 15.52 26.24
CA PRO A 29 -18.53 14.28 27.02
C PRO A 29 -19.89 13.59 26.86
N ARG A 30 -20.90 14.25 26.31
CA ARG A 30 -22.26 13.72 26.10
C ARG A 30 -22.47 13.07 24.73
N PHE A 31 -21.47 13.15 23.86
CA PHE A 31 -21.51 12.56 22.53
C PHE A 31 -20.31 11.65 22.35
N LYS A 32 -20.55 10.43 21.89
CA LYS A 32 -19.50 9.49 21.51
C LYS A 32 -19.69 9.12 20.06
N ILE A 33 -18.74 9.52 19.21
CA ILE A 33 -18.75 9.16 17.80
C ILE A 33 -18.43 7.67 17.69
N LEU A 34 -19.37 6.89 17.15
CA LEU A 34 -19.21 5.46 16.93
C LEU A 34 -18.54 5.20 15.58
N SER A 35 -18.98 5.90 14.54
CA SER A 35 -18.49 5.70 13.18
C SER A 35 -18.64 6.97 12.34
N THR A 36 -17.79 7.12 11.32
CA THR A 36 -17.84 8.23 10.37
C THR A 36 -17.91 7.67 8.96
N TYR A 37 -18.87 8.18 8.19
CA TYR A 37 -19.16 7.76 6.83
C TYR A 37 -18.86 8.88 5.82
N PRO A 38 -18.16 8.54 4.72
CA PRO A 38 -17.65 7.20 4.39
C PRO A 38 -16.46 6.81 5.29
N SER A 39 -16.36 5.52 5.64
CA SER A 39 -15.26 5.00 6.43
C SER A 39 -13.96 5.12 5.63
N LYS A 40 -12.90 5.64 6.26
CA LYS A 40 -11.58 5.73 5.62
C LYS A 40 -11.09 4.32 5.29
N LYS A 41 -10.87 4.03 4.00
CA LYS A 41 -10.17 2.80 3.60
C LYS A 41 -8.75 2.85 4.15
N THR A 42 -8.38 1.84 4.93
CA THR A 42 -7.03 1.66 5.45
C THR A 42 -6.29 0.67 4.55
N PHE A 43 -5.11 1.05 4.08
CA PHE A 43 -4.23 0.18 3.30
C PHE A 43 -3.01 -0.19 4.13
N SER A 44 -2.52 -1.40 3.94
CA SER A 44 -1.31 -1.92 4.56
C SER A 44 -0.39 -2.56 3.51
N ALA A 45 0.89 -2.61 3.85
CA ALA A 45 1.90 -3.38 3.13
C ALA A 45 2.09 -4.76 3.79
N PRO A 46 2.62 -5.75 3.06
CA PRO A 46 3.01 -7.03 3.64
C PRO A 46 3.97 -6.86 4.83
N GLU A 47 3.86 -7.75 5.82
CA GLU A 47 4.68 -7.69 7.03
C GLU A 47 6.19 -7.81 6.71
N ALA A 48 7.03 -7.24 7.57
CA ALA A 48 8.49 -7.20 7.40
C ALA A 48 8.99 -6.48 6.12
N THR A 49 8.09 -5.83 5.36
CA THR A 49 8.48 -4.95 4.25
C THR A 49 9.30 -3.77 4.78
N PRO A 50 10.42 -3.39 4.12
CA PRO A 50 11.20 -2.21 4.52
C PRO A 50 10.34 -0.94 4.57
N ASP A 51 10.46 -0.13 5.61
CA ASP A 51 9.58 1.04 5.87
C ASP A 51 9.40 1.95 4.65
N ARG A 52 10.49 2.22 3.93
CA ARG A 52 10.45 3.06 2.74
C ARG A 52 9.65 2.43 1.60
N ALA A 53 9.76 1.12 1.40
CA ALA A 53 8.97 0.39 0.42
C ALA A 53 7.50 0.28 0.87
N ALA A 54 7.26 0.01 2.16
CA ALA A 54 5.92 -0.08 2.72
C ALA A 54 5.12 1.22 2.54
N LYS A 55 5.76 2.37 2.78
CA LYS A 55 5.17 3.69 2.56
C LYS A 55 4.65 3.87 1.13
N PHE A 56 5.50 3.65 0.13
CA PHE A 56 5.10 3.83 -1.27
C PHE A 56 4.07 2.80 -1.74
N PHE A 57 4.08 1.59 -1.17
CA PHE A 57 3.08 0.58 -1.49
C PHE A 57 1.69 0.94 -0.94
N ILE A 58 1.63 1.49 0.27
CA ILE A 58 0.38 2.02 0.84
C ILE A 58 -0.14 3.20 0.02
N GLU A 59 0.74 4.10 -0.41
CA GLU A 59 0.39 5.20 -1.32
C GLU A 59 -0.15 4.67 -2.67
N ALA A 60 0.49 3.66 -3.26
CA ALA A 60 0.01 3.02 -4.50
C ALA A 60 -1.42 2.44 -4.36
N LYS A 61 -1.70 1.76 -3.25
CA LYS A 61 -3.05 1.24 -2.96
C LYS A 61 -4.08 2.36 -2.78
N ASP A 62 -3.73 3.46 -2.10
CA ASP A 62 -4.60 4.63 -1.97
C ASP A 62 -4.87 5.30 -3.33
N ASP A 63 -3.82 5.49 -4.13
CA ASP A 63 -3.91 6.06 -5.48
C ASP A 63 -4.83 5.26 -6.38
N PHE A 64 -4.65 3.94 -6.41
CA PHE A 64 -5.50 3.04 -7.18
C PHE A 64 -6.96 3.13 -6.76
N SER A 65 -7.22 3.15 -5.44
CA SER A 65 -8.58 3.25 -4.90
C SER A 65 -9.31 4.55 -5.25
N ARG A 66 -8.55 5.57 -5.68
CA ARG A 66 -9.03 6.90 -6.10
C ARG A 66 -9.00 7.09 -7.62
N GLY A 67 -8.66 6.05 -8.40
CA GLY A 67 -8.55 6.13 -9.86
C GLY A 67 -7.29 6.83 -10.37
N ARG A 68 -6.26 7.04 -9.53
CA ARG A 68 -4.97 7.65 -9.91
C ARG A 68 -4.01 6.58 -10.42
N TYR A 69 -4.32 6.00 -11.57
CA TYR A 69 -3.64 4.82 -12.10
C TYR A 69 -2.16 5.04 -12.42
N GLU A 70 -1.81 6.14 -13.08
CA GLU A 70 -0.41 6.46 -13.40
C GLU A 70 0.46 6.59 -12.14
N THR A 71 -0.02 7.35 -11.16
CA THR A 71 0.70 7.54 -9.89
C THR A 71 0.85 6.23 -9.13
N SER A 72 -0.20 5.41 -9.10
CA SER A 72 -0.14 4.07 -8.50
C SER A 72 0.89 3.17 -9.19
N ALA A 73 0.93 3.16 -10.53
CA ALA A 73 1.90 2.37 -11.29
C ALA A 73 3.34 2.83 -11.03
N MET A 74 3.57 4.15 -11.00
CA MET A 74 4.88 4.73 -10.65
C MET A 74 5.31 4.36 -9.23
N ASN A 75 4.38 4.41 -8.27
CA ASN A 75 4.65 4.02 -6.90
C ASN A 75 4.98 2.53 -6.78
N CYS A 76 4.28 1.64 -7.50
CA CYS A 76 4.62 0.22 -7.55
C CYS A 76 6.06 -0.01 -8.07
N ARG A 77 6.45 0.65 -9.15
CA ARG A 77 7.84 0.59 -9.67
C ARG A 77 8.84 1.07 -8.63
N LYS A 78 8.50 2.15 -7.90
CA LYS A 78 9.36 2.68 -6.84
C LYS A 78 9.53 1.69 -5.69
N VAL A 79 8.47 1.00 -5.30
CA VAL A 79 8.50 -0.06 -4.30
C VAL A 79 9.46 -1.17 -4.73
N ILE A 80 9.33 -1.67 -5.96
CA ILE A 80 10.21 -2.73 -6.49
C ILE A 80 11.67 -2.26 -6.58
N ASP A 81 11.94 -1.01 -7.01
CA ASP A 81 13.30 -0.45 -7.01
C ASP A 81 13.92 -0.43 -5.61
N ILE A 82 13.18 0.05 -4.61
CA ILE A 82 13.65 0.09 -3.22
C ILE A 82 13.84 -1.33 -2.69
N ALA A 83 12.85 -2.20 -2.89
CA ALA A 83 12.87 -3.56 -2.37
C ALA A 83 14.03 -4.38 -2.95
N THR A 84 14.24 -4.31 -4.26
CA THR A 84 15.37 -5.00 -4.92
C THR A 84 16.72 -4.49 -4.42
N LYS A 85 16.87 -3.18 -4.16
CA LYS A 85 18.09 -2.61 -3.55
C LYS A 85 18.34 -3.08 -2.12
N ASN A 86 17.28 -3.32 -1.34
CA ASN A 86 17.42 -3.86 0.02
C ASN A 86 17.87 -5.33 0.03
N LEU A 87 17.50 -6.10 -1.00
CA LEU A 87 17.85 -7.52 -1.13
C LEU A 87 19.17 -7.75 -1.85
N GLN A 88 19.76 -6.70 -2.41
CA GLN A 88 20.88 -6.81 -3.32
C GLN A 88 22.19 -7.07 -2.58
N LEU A 89 22.96 -8.05 -3.06
CA LEU A 89 24.27 -8.40 -2.49
C LEU A 89 25.44 -7.64 -3.13
N LYS A 90 25.24 -7.04 -4.32
CA LYS A 90 26.25 -6.31 -5.11
C LYS A 90 25.61 -5.12 -5.78
N GLU A 91 26.30 -3.98 -5.87
CA GLU A 91 25.75 -2.81 -6.57
C GLU A 91 25.48 -3.10 -8.05
N GLU A 92 24.24 -2.81 -8.48
CA GLU A 92 23.82 -2.86 -9.88
C GLU A 92 22.62 -1.93 -10.05
N ASP A 93 22.75 -1.01 -11.00
CA ASP A 93 21.84 0.11 -11.20
C ASP A 93 20.59 -0.28 -11.95
N LYS A 94 20.66 -1.29 -12.83
CA LYS A 94 19.54 -1.69 -13.68
C LYS A 94 18.61 -2.65 -12.95
N LEU A 95 17.33 -2.25 -12.84
CA LEU A 95 16.31 -3.04 -12.16
C LEU A 95 16.17 -4.46 -12.71
N VAL A 96 16.20 -4.64 -14.03
CA VAL A 96 16.17 -5.97 -14.68
C VAL A 96 17.26 -6.88 -14.17
N ARG A 97 18.50 -6.35 -14.13
CA ARG A 97 19.65 -7.14 -13.71
C ARG A 97 19.56 -7.51 -12.24
N ARG A 98 18.96 -6.63 -11.41
CA ARG A 98 18.63 -6.97 -10.02
C ARG A 98 17.61 -8.09 -9.93
N ILE A 99 16.54 -8.04 -10.70
CA ILE A 99 15.51 -9.10 -10.73
C ILE A 99 16.14 -10.44 -11.18
N SER A 100 16.95 -10.43 -12.24
CA SER A 100 17.68 -11.63 -12.68
C SER A 100 18.62 -12.17 -11.61
N ALA A 101 19.36 -11.29 -10.91
CA ALA A 101 20.24 -11.72 -9.83
C ALA A 101 19.47 -12.30 -8.63
N LEU A 102 18.31 -11.74 -8.28
CA LEU A 102 17.45 -12.28 -7.21
C LEU A 102 16.85 -13.64 -7.56
N ARG A 103 16.61 -13.90 -8.85
CA ARG A 103 16.22 -15.22 -9.34
C ARG A 103 17.38 -16.21 -9.17
N GLU A 104 18.60 -15.82 -9.53
CA GLU A 104 19.79 -16.68 -9.39
C GLU A 104 20.10 -17.07 -7.95
N THR A 105 19.79 -16.20 -6.98
CA THR A 105 19.94 -16.51 -5.55
C THR A 105 18.82 -17.39 -5.00
N GLY A 106 17.75 -17.64 -5.78
CA GLY A 106 16.56 -18.36 -5.33
C GLY A 106 15.67 -17.56 -4.38
N LEU A 107 15.89 -16.24 -4.24
CA LEU A 107 15.03 -15.37 -3.43
C LEU A 107 13.66 -15.15 -4.07
N ILE A 108 13.59 -15.21 -5.41
CA ILE A 108 12.34 -15.21 -6.17
C ILE A 108 12.29 -16.41 -7.13
N THR A 109 11.09 -16.88 -7.46
CA THR A 109 10.92 -18.01 -8.40
C THR A 109 11.07 -17.56 -9.86
N GLN A 110 11.21 -18.53 -10.77
CA GLN A 110 11.22 -18.26 -12.22
C GLN A 110 9.97 -17.51 -12.66
N GLU A 111 8.81 -18.00 -12.21
CA GLU A 111 7.50 -17.46 -12.57
C GLU A 111 7.36 -16.01 -12.10
N MET A 112 7.96 -15.66 -10.97
CA MET A 112 8.00 -14.28 -10.47
C MET A 112 8.83 -13.37 -11.37
N ALA A 113 10.00 -13.84 -11.81
CA ALA A 113 10.84 -13.08 -12.73
C ALA A 113 10.14 -12.88 -14.08
N ASP A 114 9.49 -13.92 -14.60
CA ASP A 114 8.72 -13.86 -15.84
C ASP A 114 7.53 -12.90 -15.71
N TRP A 115 6.82 -12.93 -14.58
CA TRP A 115 5.72 -12.00 -14.31
C TRP A 115 6.19 -10.54 -14.26
N ALA A 116 7.38 -10.26 -13.71
CA ALA A 116 7.95 -8.92 -13.68
C ALA A 116 8.17 -8.32 -15.09
N HIS A 117 8.55 -9.16 -16.05
CA HIS A 117 8.66 -8.77 -17.46
C HIS A 117 7.29 -8.48 -18.08
N ILE A 118 6.29 -9.32 -17.77
CA ILE A 118 4.92 -9.17 -18.26
C ILE A 118 4.29 -7.86 -17.78
N VAL A 119 4.44 -7.50 -16.50
CA VAL A 119 3.85 -6.26 -15.93
C VAL A 119 4.65 -5.00 -16.26
N ARG A 120 5.53 -5.04 -17.29
CA ARG A 120 6.24 -3.88 -17.83
C ARG A 120 7.04 -3.09 -16.79
N ILE A 121 7.50 -3.71 -15.70
CA ILE A 121 8.31 -3.04 -14.66
C ILE A 121 9.58 -2.42 -15.25
N ASP A 122 10.11 -3.03 -16.31
CA ASP A 122 11.31 -2.59 -17.03
C ASP A 122 11.04 -1.59 -18.17
N THR A 123 9.80 -1.23 -18.48
CA THR A 123 9.58 -0.36 -19.63
C THR A 123 9.88 1.10 -19.25
N ASN A 124 11.14 1.53 -19.43
CA ASN A 124 11.53 2.94 -19.52
C ASN A 124 10.63 3.71 -20.51
N GLY A 125 10.09 3.01 -21.52
CA GLY A 125 9.17 3.58 -22.51
C GLY A 125 7.74 3.84 -22.02
N ALA A 126 7.26 3.20 -20.95
CA ALA A 126 5.87 3.37 -20.49
C ALA A 126 5.63 4.70 -19.75
N VAL A 127 6.70 5.42 -19.39
CA VAL A 127 6.62 6.78 -18.81
C VAL A 127 6.75 7.85 -19.92
N HIS A 128 7.10 7.44 -21.14
CA HIS A 128 7.30 8.32 -22.29
C HIS A 128 6.35 8.02 -23.46
N SER A 129 5.46 7.04 -23.32
CA SER A 129 4.32 6.81 -24.21
C SER A 129 3.13 7.60 -23.69
N ASP A 130 2.37 8.26 -24.57
CA ASP A 130 1.07 8.87 -24.26
C ASP A 130 -0.03 7.82 -23.95
N GLU A 131 0.35 6.57 -23.68
CA GLU A 131 -0.56 5.49 -23.28
C GLU A 131 -0.90 5.60 -21.79
N GLU A 132 -2.16 5.89 -21.49
CA GLU A 132 -2.67 5.87 -20.12
C GLU A 132 -2.74 4.43 -19.58
N PHE A 133 -2.37 4.25 -18.31
CA PHE A 133 -2.54 2.97 -17.62
C PHE A 133 -4.03 2.69 -17.35
N THR A 134 -4.50 1.54 -17.80
CA THR A 134 -5.84 1.05 -17.46
C THR A 134 -5.91 0.55 -16.01
N ALA A 135 -7.12 0.50 -15.44
CA ALA A 135 -7.33 -0.03 -14.10
C ALA A 135 -6.80 -1.47 -13.96
N ASP A 136 -7.02 -2.33 -14.97
CA ASP A 136 -6.61 -3.72 -14.93
C ASP A 136 -5.08 -3.88 -14.95
N GLU A 137 -4.37 -3.06 -15.73
CA GLU A 137 -2.91 -3.08 -15.77
C GLU A 137 -2.30 -2.67 -14.42
N VAL A 138 -2.85 -1.64 -13.78
CA VAL A 138 -2.35 -1.19 -12.47
C VAL A 138 -2.72 -2.17 -11.37
N ASP A 139 -3.89 -2.80 -11.44
CA ASP A 139 -4.28 -3.86 -10.51
C ASP A 139 -3.33 -5.06 -10.61
N GLN A 140 -2.96 -5.48 -11.83
CA GLN A 140 -1.95 -6.53 -12.03
C GLN A 140 -0.58 -6.13 -11.45
N LEU A 141 -0.17 -4.87 -11.63
CA LEU A 141 1.10 -4.35 -11.11
C LEU A 141 1.11 -4.26 -9.58
N LEU A 142 0.00 -3.87 -8.97
CA LEU A 142 -0.19 -3.87 -7.52
C LEU A 142 -0.10 -5.28 -6.95
N LYS A 143 -0.83 -6.23 -7.55
CA LYS A 143 -0.80 -7.65 -7.17
C LYS A 143 0.60 -8.24 -7.28
N PHE A 144 1.30 -7.96 -8.38
CA PHE A 144 2.69 -8.37 -8.54
C PHE A 144 3.55 -7.82 -7.39
N THR A 145 3.42 -6.53 -7.09
CA THR A 145 4.23 -5.86 -6.07
C THR A 145 3.95 -6.42 -4.68
N GLU A 146 2.68 -6.70 -4.36
CA GLU A 146 2.28 -7.34 -3.11
C GLU A 146 2.89 -8.74 -2.94
N VAL A 147 2.79 -9.55 -3.99
CA VAL A 147 3.33 -10.91 -4.00
C VAL A 147 4.85 -10.87 -3.89
N PHE A 148 5.52 -9.99 -4.63
CA PHE A 148 6.97 -9.81 -4.57
C PHE A 148 7.45 -9.48 -3.14
N LEU A 149 6.80 -8.50 -2.48
CA LEU A 149 7.11 -8.12 -1.10
C LEU A 149 6.88 -9.27 -0.12
N THR A 150 5.77 -10.00 -0.29
CA THR A 150 5.42 -11.15 0.56
C THR A 150 6.48 -12.25 0.47
N TYR A 151 6.88 -12.61 -0.75
CA TYR A 151 7.90 -13.64 -0.97
C TYR A 151 9.29 -13.20 -0.50
N SER A 152 9.65 -11.94 -0.73
CA SER A 152 11.01 -11.48 -0.48
C SER A 152 11.28 -11.08 0.97
N PHE A 153 10.24 -10.70 1.73
CA PHE A 153 10.39 -10.20 3.10
C PHE A 153 9.52 -10.96 4.10
N THR A 154 8.21 -11.02 3.85
CA THR A 154 7.26 -11.59 4.81
C THR A 154 7.54 -13.07 5.07
N LEU A 155 7.63 -13.90 4.03
CA LEU A 155 7.85 -15.35 4.18
C LEU A 155 9.20 -15.65 4.84
N PRO A 156 10.35 -15.05 4.43
CA PRO A 156 11.61 -15.23 5.14
C PRO A 156 11.55 -14.82 6.61
N ALA A 157 10.91 -13.69 6.94
CA ALA A 157 10.75 -13.22 8.31
C ALA A 157 9.92 -14.20 9.15
N MET A 158 8.80 -14.70 8.61
CA MET A 158 7.97 -15.71 9.27
C MET A 158 8.73 -17.00 9.54
N VAL A 159 9.54 -17.47 8.58
CA VAL A 159 10.37 -18.67 8.76
C VAL A 159 11.44 -18.45 9.83
N LYS A 160 12.08 -17.28 9.85
CA LYS A 160 13.07 -16.93 10.88
C LYS A 160 12.44 -16.91 12.27
N ALA A 161 11.31 -16.22 12.44
CA ALA A 161 10.59 -16.14 13.70
C ALA A 161 10.17 -17.53 14.24
N LYS A 162 9.85 -18.49 13.36
CA LYS A 162 9.54 -19.87 13.78
C LYS A 162 10.78 -20.71 14.13
N ARG A 163 11.96 -20.37 13.61
CA ARG A 163 13.21 -21.10 13.86
C ARG A 163 13.93 -20.63 15.12
N GLU A 164 13.71 -19.39 15.50
CA GLU A 164 14.23 -18.78 16.73
C GLU A 164 13.04 -18.62 17.71
N PRO A 165 12.58 -19.70 18.37
CA PRO A 165 11.61 -19.53 19.44
C PRO A 165 12.25 -18.71 20.56
N ASP A 166 11.51 -17.71 21.06
CA ASP A 166 11.87 -16.92 22.25
C ASP A 166 12.30 -17.79 23.44
#